data_AF-A0A920QQI1-F1
#
_entry.id   AF-A0A920QQI1-F1
#
_cell.length_a   1.000
_cell.length_b   1.000
_cell.length_c   1.000
_cell.angle_alpha   90.00
_cell.angle_beta   90.00
_cell.angle_gamma   90.00
#
_symmetry.space_group_name_H-M   'P 1'
#
loop_
_entity.id
_entity.type
_entity.pdbx_description
1 polymer ?
#
loop_
_entity_poly.entity_id
_entity_poly.type
_entity_poly.pdbx_seq_one_letter_code
_entity_poly.pdbx_strand_id
1 'polypeptide(L)'
;MSQPHAPLTGLGQGVFVKEIEQQLLSQDLDMAVHSLKDLPTSLPEGLTIGAILDRADPRDVLVKRWNCKFNDLPQGARIGTSSPRRVAQIKESNPMLNVLPIRGNVETRLSKSNSDDYDGVILAAAGIQRLGLDDQISEHLPLKTFVPPPGQGVLAVEMRSDDTAMSDILSRIKRAADLRCHYS
;
A
#
# COMPACT_ATOMS: atom_id res chain seq x y z
N MET A 1 14.71 -8.28 -24.70
CA MET A 1 14.90 -9.24 -23.59
C MET A 1 14.64 -8.49 -22.29
N SER A 2 13.40 -8.51 -21.80
CA SER A 2 12.97 -7.74 -20.63
C SER A 2 13.19 -8.58 -19.36
N GLN A 3 14.11 -8.17 -18.50
CA GLN A 3 14.39 -8.82 -17.21
C GLN A 3 13.27 -8.50 -16.21
N PRO A 4 12.47 -9.48 -15.72
CA PRO A 4 11.29 -9.23 -14.90
C PRO A 4 11.60 -9.02 -13.39
N HIS A 5 12.87 -9.02 -12.99
CA HIS A 5 13.30 -9.04 -11.58
C HIS A 5 14.14 -7.83 -11.14
N ALA A 6 14.10 -6.71 -11.86
CA ALA A 6 14.75 -5.48 -11.37
C ALA A 6 14.17 -5.07 -9.99
N PRO A 7 14.99 -4.68 -9.01
CA PRO A 7 14.54 -4.14 -7.72
C PRO A 7 13.59 -2.95 -7.91
N LEU A 8 12.66 -2.70 -6.97
CA LEU A 8 11.84 -1.48 -6.97
C LEU A 8 12.68 -0.20 -6.96
N THR A 9 13.97 -0.30 -6.62
CA THR A 9 14.95 0.78 -6.63
C THR A 9 15.14 1.46 -7.98
N GLY A 10 14.68 0.87 -9.10
CA GLY A 10 14.85 1.43 -10.46
C GLY A 10 13.61 2.07 -11.11
N LEU A 11 12.41 1.82 -10.60
CA LEU A 11 11.17 2.48 -11.05
C LEU A 11 10.73 3.37 -9.89
N GLY A 12 10.98 4.67 -9.98
CA GLY A 12 10.68 5.61 -8.91
C GLY A 12 9.25 5.45 -8.39
N GLN A 13 9.07 5.46 -7.06
CA GLN A 13 7.77 5.78 -6.48
C GLN A 13 7.29 7.08 -7.13
N GLY A 14 6.09 7.06 -7.72
CA GLY A 14 5.50 8.25 -8.35
C GLY A 14 5.49 8.29 -9.87
N VAL A 15 5.99 7.27 -10.61
CA VAL A 15 5.79 7.23 -12.08
C VAL A 15 4.29 7.33 -12.40
N PHE A 16 3.48 6.44 -11.81
CA PHE A 16 2.02 6.45 -11.96
C PHE A 16 1.31 7.70 -11.42
N VAL A 17 1.96 8.46 -10.52
CA VAL A 17 1.37 9.66 -9.93
C VAL A 17 1.54 10.83 -10.89
N LYS A 18 2.72 10.96 -11.54
CA LYS A 18 3.01 12.06 -12.46
C LYS A 18 2.07 12.12 -13.65
N GLU A 19 1.73 10.98 -14.26
CA GLU A 19 0.80 10.98 -15.40
C GLU A 19 -0.60 11.48 -14.99
N ILE A 20 -1.05 11.15 -13.77
CA ILE A 20 -2.33 11.61 -13.23
C ILE A 20 -2.28 13.10 -12.89
N GLU A 21 -1.19 13.55 -12.24
CA GLU A 21 -0.97 14.97 -11.91
C GLU A 21 -0.97 15.85 -13.16
N GLN A 22 -0.36 15.39 -14.26
CA GLN A 22 -0.40 16.11 -15.55
C GLN A 22 -1.83 16.24 -16.09
N GLN A 23 -2.65 15.18 -15.97
CA GLN A 23 -4.05 15.21 -16.42
C GLN A 23 -4.93 16.13 -15.55
N LEU A 24 -4.63 16.26 -14.26
CA LEU A 24 -5.29 17.25 -13.40
C LEU A 24 -4.95 18.68 -13.83
N LEU A 25 -3.68 18.95 -14.13
CA LEU A 25 -3.20 20.27 -14.56
C LEU A 25 -3.69 20.64 -15.96
N SER A 26 -3.79 19.68 -16.89
CA SER A 26 -4.36 19.88 -18.23
C SER A 26 -5.88 19.95 -18.25
N GLN A 27 -6.54 19.75 -17.10
CA GLN A 27 -8.00 19.70 -16.95
C GLN A 27 -8.68 18.53 -17.67
N ASP A 28 -7.93 17.45 -17.95
CA ASP A 28 -8.49 16.19 -18.45
C ASP A 28 -9.18 15.38 -17.33
N LEU A 29 -8.79 15.64 -16.07
CA LEU A 29 -9.39 15.08 -14.86
C LEU A 29 -9.75 16.21 -13.90
N ASP A 30 -10.84 16.07 -13.15
CA ASP A 30 -11.19 17.04 -12.10
C ASP A 30 -10.60 16.69 -10.73
N MET A 31 -10.43 15.39 -10.48
CA MET A 31 -9.84 14.87 -9.24
C MET A 31 -9.19 13.51 -9.48
N ALA A 32 -8.27 13.15 -8.59
CA ALA A 32 -7.63 11.84 -8.57
C ALA A 32 -7.61 11.24 -7.17
N VAL A 33 -7.76 9.91 -7.08
CA VAL A 33 -7.78 9.20 -5.80
C VAL A 33 -6.53 8.34 -5.66
N HIS A 34 -5.77 8.58 -4.58
CA HIS A 34 -4.50 7.94 -4.31
C HIS A 34 -4.54 7.18 -3.00
N SER A 35 -3.76 6.11 -2.91
CA SER A 35 -3.30 5.64 -1.60
C SER A 35 -2.31 6.65 -1.05
N LEU A 36 -2.57 7.23 0.12
CA LEU A 36 -1.78 8.34 0.66
C LEU A 36 -0.29 7.99 0.81
N LYS A 37 0.03 6.73 1.15
CA LYS A 37 1.41 6.25 1.26
C LYS A 37 2.22 6.30 -0.06
N ASP A 38 1.55 6.42 -1.19
CA ASP A 38 2.15 6.43 -2.52
C ASP A 38 2.28 7.86 -3.08
N LEU A 39 1.71 8.86 -2.39
CA LEU A 39 1.88 10.27 -2.74
C LEU A 39 3.23 10.80 -2.23
N PRO A 40 3.90 11.67 -3.01
CA PRO A 40 5.05 12.41 -2.52
C PRO A 40 4.65 13.37 -1.39
N THR A 41 5.61 13.76 -0.57
CA THR A 41 5.39 14.71 0.53
C THR A 41 5.12 16.13 0.05
N SER A 42 5.51 16.46 -1.18
CA SER A 42 5.26 17.73 -1.84
C SER A 42 4.52 17.48 -3.14
N LEU A 43 3.39 18.16 -3.33
CA LEU A 43 2.64 18.13 -4.58
C LEU A 43 3.18 19.17 -5.56
N PRO A 44 2.99 18.97 -6.88
CA PRO A 44 3.25 20.00 -7.88
C PRO A 44 2.49 21.30 -7.59
N GLU A 45 3.05 22.42 -8.04
CA GLU A 45 2.35 23.71 -8.01
C GLU A 45 1.03 23.61 -8.79
N GLY A 46 -0.04 24.18 -8.24
CA GLY A 46 -1.39 24.11 -8.83
C GLY A 46 -2.21 22.90 -8.40
N LEU A 47 -1.64 21.95 -7.64
CA LEU A 47 -2.36 20.79 -7.09
C LEU A 47 -2.44 20.85 -5.55
N THR A 48 -3.49 20.25 -5.00
CA THR A 48 -3.70 20.15 -3.54
C THR A 48 -4.50 18.90 -3.17
N ILE A 49 -4.42 18.49 -1.90
CA ILE A 49 -5.32 17.46 -1.35
C ILE A 49 -6.65 18.11 -0.96
N GLY A 50 -7.69 17.86 -1.76
CA GLY A 50 -9.05 18.33 -1.49
C GLY A 50 -9.73 17.56 -0.37
N ALA A 51 -9.50 16.25 -0.29
CA ALA A 51 -10.06 15.40 0.76
C ALA A 51 -9.11 14.30 1.23
N ILE A 52 -9.21 13.96 2.52
CA ILE A 52 -8.60 12.77 3.12
C ILE A 52 -9.74 11.95 3.71
N LEU A 53 -9.80 10.67 3.34
CA LEU A 53 -10.84 9.74 3.78
C LEU A 53 -10.43 9.02 5.07
N ASP A 54 -11.39 8.32 5.69
CA ASP A 54 -11.14 7.50 6.87
C ASP A 54 -10.01 6.50 6.66
N ARG A 55 -9.19 6.34 7.70
CA ARG A 55 -8.11 5.36 7.71
C ARG A 55 -8.68 3.97 7.91
N ALA A 56 -8.55 3.12 6.89
CA ALA A 56 -8.74 1.68 7.01
C ALA A 56 -7.60 1.05 7.83
N ASP A 57 -7.71 -0.25 8.15
CA ASP A 57 -6.72 -0.96 8.96
C ASP A 57 -5.29 -0.74 8.42
N PRO A 58 -4.41 -0.08 9.21
CA PRO A 58 -3.08 0.27 8.74
C PRO A 58 -2.11 -0.91 8.79
N ARG A 59 -2.48 -2.05 9.39
CA ARG A 59 -1.57 -3.19 9.57
C ARG A 59 -1.14 -3.81 8.24
N ASP A 60 0.02 -4.44 8.28
CA ASP A 60 0.38 -5.42 7.28
C ASP A 60 -0.28 -6.77 7.63
N VAL A 61 -0.60 -7.57 6.62
CA VAL A 61 -1.20 -8.89 6.78
C VAL A 61 -0.36 -9.94 6.09
N LEU A 62 -0.24 -11.10 6.73
CA LEU A 62 0.26 -12.31 6.12
C LEU A 62 -0.90 -13.01 5.41
N VAL A 63 -0.73 -13.27 4.12
CA VAL A 63 -1.66 -14.04 3.29
C VAL A 63 -0.88 -15.21 2.72
N LYS A 64 -1.32 -16.46 2.92
CA LYS A 64 -0.46 -17.61 2.63
C LYS A 64 -1.19 -18.89 2.27
N ARG A 65 -0.41 -19.88 1.82
CA ARG A 65 -0.86 -21.23 1.44
C ARG A 65 -1.31 -22.10 2.60
N TRP A 66 -0.75 -21.91 3.80
CA TRP A 66 -1.05 -22.67 5.02
C TRP A 66 -1.88 -21.84 6.01
N ASN A 67 -2.51 -22.39 7.05
CA ASN A 67 -3.21 -21.59 8.06
C ASN A 67 -2.46 -21.63 9.40
N CYS A 68 -1.57 -20.67 9.68
CA CYS A 68 -0.65 -20.60 10.83
C CYS A 68 -0.17 -19.15 11.05
N LYS A 69 0.53 -18.84 12.13
CA LYS A 69 1.05 -17.48 12.34
C LYS A 69 2.42 -17.29 11.69
N PHE A 70 2.85 -16.03 11.56
CA PHE A 70 4.16 -15.63 11.06
C PHE A 70 5.30 -16.30 11.84
N ASN A 71 5.16 -16.41 13.17
CA ASN A 71 6.16 -17.07 14.02
C ASN A 71 6.15 -18.60 13.90
N ASP A 72 5.10 -19.17 13.32
CA ASP A 72 4.96 -20.62 13.10
C ASP A 72 5.37 -21.02 11.67
N LEU A 73 5.90 -20.09 10.88
CA LEU A 73 6.35 -20.38 9.53
C LEU A 73 7.56 -21.33 9.56
N PRO A 74 7.60 -22.36 8.69
CA PRO A 74 8.75 -23.24 8.58
C PRO A 74 10.03 -22.47 8.26
N GLN A 75 11.15 -22.97 8.75
CA GLN A 75 12.46 -22.47 8.37
C GLN A 75 12.62 -22.51 6.84
N GLY A 76 13.11 -21.41 6.25
CA GLY A 76 13.29 -21.30 4.81
C GLY A 76 12.02 -20.97 4.02
N ALA A 77 10.87 -20.76 4.68
CA ALA A 77 9.64 -20.36 4.00
C ALA A 77 9.84 -19.06 3.18
N ARG A 78 9.28 -19.06 1.97
CA ARG A 78 9.47 -18.04 0.95
C ARG A 78 8.37 -16.99 1.00
N ILE A 79 8.68 -15.83 1.57
CA ILE A 79 7.71 -14.74 1.78
C ILE A 79 7.87 -13.67 0.70
N GLY A 80 6.81 -13.47 -0.08
CA GLY A 80 6.76 -12.49 -1.15
C GLY A 80 6.51 -11.07 -0.65
N THR A 81 7.49 -10.19 -0.83
CA THR A 81 7.33 -8.73 -0.71
C THR A 81 8.46 -8.02 -1.44
N SER A 82 8.13 -6.95 -2.16
CA SER A 82 9.15 -6.05 -2.74
C SER A 82 9.40 -4.81 -1.88
N SER A 83 8.64 -4.60 -0.79
CA SER A 83 8.80 -3.43 0.08
C SER A 83 10.09 -3.53 0.91
N PRO A 84 11.05 -2.59 0.79
CA PRO A 84 12.27 -2.60 1.60
C PRO A 84 11.99 -2.56 3.10
N ARG A 85 10.97 -1.81 3.51
CA ARG A 85 10.49 -1.74 4.91
C ARG A 85 10.09 -3.12 5.43
N ARG A 86 9.23 -3.83 4.69
CA ARG A 86 8.79 -5.18 5.09
C ARG A 86 9.96 -6.15 5.11
N VAL A 87 10.85 -6.09 4.11
CA VAL A 87 12.05 -6.93 4.07
C VAL A 87 12.90 -6.75 5.33
N ALA A 88 13.14 -5.51 5.76
CA ALA A 88 13.89 -5.22 6.97
C ALA A 88 13.19 -5.77 8.23
N GLN A 89 11.89 -5.50 8.40
CA GLN A 89 11.10 -5.95 9.56
C GLN A 89 10.98 -7.48 9.63
N ILE A 90 10.88 -8.18 8.48
CA ILE A 90 10.91 -9.65 8.44
C ILE A 90 12.27 -10.16 8.89
N LYS A 91 13.38 -9.61 8.36
CA LYS A 91 14.73 -10.07 8.69
C LYS A 91 15.09 -9.84 10.15
N GLU A 92 14.58 -8.78 10.76
CA GLU A 92 14.76 -8.50 12.18
C GLU A 92 13.95 -9.47 13.06
N SER A 93 12.70 -9.75 12.68
CA SER A 93 11.79 -10.60 13.48
C SER A 93 12.01 -12.10 13.31
N ASN A 94 12.35 -12.55 12.10
CA ASN A 94 12.63 -13.94 11.78
C ASN A 94 13.67 -14.04 10.64
N PRO A 95 14.98 -14.07 10.97
CA PRO A 95 16.07 -14.14 9.99
C PRO A 95 16.08 -15.42 9.13
N MET A 96 15.33 -16.46 9.52
CA MET A 96 15.31 -17.76 8.85
C MET A 96 14.38 -17.80 7.64
N LEU A 97 13.60 -16.74 7.40
CA LEU A 97 12.68 -16.64 6.27
C LEU A 97 13.38 -16.15 5.01
N ASN A 98 13.01 -16.74 3.87
CA ASN A 98 13.51 -16.36 2.56
C ASN A 98 12.60 -15.28 1.96
N VAL A 99 13.02 -14.02 1.96
CA VAL A 99 12.21 -12.94 1.39
C VAL A 99 12.45 -12.81 -0.11
N LEU A 100 11.40 -13.01 -0.91
CA LEU A 100 11.46 -12.97 -2.37
C LEU A 100 10.74 -11.74 -2.93
N PRO A 101 11.28 -11.10 -3.98
CA PRO A 101 10.59 -9.99 -4.62
C PRO A 101 9.30 -10.49 -5.29
N ILE A 102 8.25 -9.68 -5.24
CA ILE A 102 6.96 -9.95 -5.89
C ILE A 102 6.38 -8.68 -6.50
N ARG A 103 5.82 -8.81 -7.71
CA ARG A 103 5.19 -7.71 -8.47
C ARG A 103 3.82 -8.13 -8.98
N GLY A 104 3.01 -7.12 -9.32
CA GLY A 104 1.62 -7.24 -9.71
C GLY A 104 0.71 -6.42 -8.80
N ASN A 105 -0.58 -6.33 -9.15
CA ASN A 105 -1.62 -5.83 -8.26
C ASN A 105 -1.88 -6.82 -7.11
N VAL A 106 -2.82 -6.51 -6.21
CA VAL A 106 -3.12 -7.37 -5.05
C VAL A 106 -3.52 -8.78 -5.47
N GLU A 107 -4.48 -8.91 -6.39
CA GLU A 107 -4.98 -10.21 -6.89
C GLU A 107 -3.88 -11.07 -7.51
N THR A 108 -3.01 -10.48 -8.34
CA THR A 108 -1.88 -11.19 -8.93
C THR A 108 -0.91 -11.69 -7.85
N ARG A 109 -0.70 -10.91 -6.78
CA ARG A 109 0.17 -11.32 -5.67
C ARG A 109 -0.46 -12.44 -4.85
N LEU A 110 -1.77 -12.40 -4.64
CA LEU A 110 -2.53 -13.47 -3.97
C LEU A 110 -2.51 -14.76 -4.79
N SER A 111 -2.70 -14.68 -6.10
CA SER A 111 -2.59 -15.83 -6.99
C SER A 111 -1.19 -16.48 -6.88
N LYS A 112 -0.14 -15.66 -6.87
CA LYS A 112 1.25 -16.12 -6.66
C LYS A 112 1.52 -16.68 -5.26
N SER A 113 0.83 -16.23 -4.22
CA SER A 113 1.00 -16.82 -2.88
C SER A 113 0.46 -18.24 -2.76
N ASN A 114 -0.34 -18.67 -3.73
CA ASN A 114 -0.86 -20.03 -3.85
C ASN A 114 -0.06 -20.89 -4.85
N SER A 115 0.93 -20.32 -5.56
CA SER A 115 1.79 -21.08 -6.46
C SER A 115 2.94 -21.75 -5.69
N ASP A 116 3.71 -22.59 -6.38
CA ASP A 116 4.91 -23.18 -5.80
C ASP A 116 6.09 -22.19 -5.73
N ASP A 117 5.93 -20.92 -6.12
CA ASP A 117 6.99 -19.91 -6.09
C ASP A 117 7.10 -19.21 -4.72
N TYR A 118 5.99 -19.11 -3.99
CA TYR A 118 5.89 -18.43 -2.71
C TYR A 118 5.11 -19.28 -1.72
N ASP A 119 5.52 -19.24 -0.46
CA ASP A 119 4.81 -19.92 0.64
C ASP A 119 3.84 -18.97 1.36
N GLY A 120 3.98 -17.67 1.10
CA GLY A 120 3.06 -16.60 1.52
C GLY A 120 3.51 -15.24 1.01
N VAL A 121 2.67 -14.22 1.20
CA VAL A 121 2.93 -12.83 0.85
C VAL A 121 2.53 -11.91 1.99
N ILE A 122 3.22 -10.77 2.11
CA ILE A 122 2.83 -9.72 3.04
C ILE A 122 2.24 -8.55 2.26
N LEU A 123 0.99 -8.22 2.55
CA LEU A 123 0.19 -7.16 1.90
C LEU A 123 -0.32 -6.16 2.95
N ALA A 124 -0.89 -5.04 2.50
CA ALA A 124 -1.54 -4.10 3.42
C ALA A 124 -2.98 -4.56 3.67
N ALA A 125 -3.41 -4.59 4.94
CA ALA A 125 -4.77 -5.01 5.31
C ALA A 125 -5.84 -4.23 4.54
N ALA A 126 -5.71 -2.90 4.50
CA ALA A 126 -6.62 -2.02 3.77
C ALA A 126 -6.78 -2.37 2.27
N GLY A 127 -5.75 -2.93 1.63
CA GLY A 127 -5.85 -3.34 0.22
C GLY A 127 -6.67 -4.61 0.04
N ILE A 128 -6.57 -5.54 0.98
CA ILE A 128 -7.34 -6.79 1.01
C ILE A 128 -8.82 -6.50 1.34
N GLN A 129 -9.05 -5.71 2.39
CA GLN A 129 -10.39 -5.33 2.87
C GLN A 129 -11.22 -4.62 1.81
N ARG A 130 -10.62 -3.68 1.06
CA ARG A 130 -11.33 -2.94 -0.01
C ARG A 130 -11.75 -3.83 -1.16
N LEU A 131 -11.11 -4.99 -1.34
CA LEU A 131 -11.46 -5.98 -2.35
C LEU A 131 -12.41 -7.06 -1.80
N GLY A 132 -12.77 -7.01 -0.50
CA GLY A 132 -13.61 -8.02 0.14
C GLY A 132 -12.94 -9.39 0.25
N LEU A 133 -11.60 -9.43 0.38
CA LEU A 133 -10.79 -10.65 0.40
C LEU A 133 -10.27 -11.00 1.81
N ASP A 134 -10.99 -10.58 2.84
CA ASP A 134 -10.62 -10.75 4.26
C ASP A 134 -10.38 -12.22 4.65
N ASP A 135 -11.08 -13.15 4.01
CA ASP A 135 -10.96 -14.59 4.21
C ASP A 135 -9.57 -15.15 3.82
N GLN A 136 -8.81 -14.42 3.02
CA GLN A 136 -7.45 -14.78 2.62
C GLN A 136 -6.41 -14.43 3.71
N ILE A 137 -6.77 -13.64 4.72
CA ILE A 137 -5.84 -13.19 5.76
C ILE A 137 -5.60 -14.32 6.76
N SER A 138 -4.36 -14.77 6.87
CA SER A 138 -3.96 -15.71 7.91
C SER A 138 -3.64 -15.01 9.24
N GLU A 139 -3.05 -13.81 9.16
CA GLU A 139 -2.69 -13.04 10.34
C GLU A 139 -2.60 -11.54 10.03
N HIS A 140 -3.17 -10.72 10.90
CA HIS A 140 -2.83 -9.30 10.98
C HIS A 140 -1.55 -9.13 11.80
N LEU A 141 -0.50 -8.64 11.16
CA LEU A 141 0.81 -8.55 11.78
C LEU A 141 0.84 -7.48 12.88
N PRO A 142 1.48 -7.75 14.03
CA PRO A 142 1.51 -6.80 15.15
C PRO A 142 2.21 -5.49 14.79
N LEU A 143 1.59 -4.35 15.13
CA LEU A 143 2.12 -3.01 14.83
C LEU A 143 3.48 -2.72 15.48
N LYS A 144 3.80 -3.37 16.60
CA LYS A 144 5.09 -3.22 17.30
C LYS A 144 6.25 -3.84 16.51
N THR A 145 5.97 -4.86 15.70
CA THR A 145 6.98 -5.57 14.90
C THR A 145 6.94 -5.11 13.45
N PHE A 146 5.73 -4.92 12.91
CA PHE A 146 5.47 -4.50 11.54
C PHE A 146 4.90 -3.09 11.51
N VAL A 147 5.75 -2.11 11.79
CA VAL A 147 5.35 -0.70 11.77
C VAL A 147 4.98 -0.31 10.33
N PRO A 148 3.74 0.15 10.07
CA PRO A 148 3.30 0.51 8.72
C PRO A 148 3.90 1.85 8.27
N PRO A 149 3.98 2.11 6.96
CA PRO A 149 4.47 3.39 6.47
C PRO A 149 3.42 4.48 6.73
N PRO A 150 3.83 5.76 6.77
CA PRO A 150 2.91 6.89 6.85
C PRO A 150 1.81 6.79 5.79
N GLY A 151 0.58 7.11 6.16
CA GLY A 151 -0.56 7.11 5.25
C GLY A 151 -1.07 5.73 4.80
N GLN A 152 -0.50 4.61 5.26
CA GLN A 152 -1.08 3.29 4.96
C GLN A 152 -2.49 3.17 5.53
N GLY A 153 -3.42 2.74 4.68
CA GLY A 153 -4.85 2.64 4.98
C GLY A 153 -5.65 3.88 4.61
N VAL A 154 -5.00 4.99 4.26
CA VAL A 154 -5.67 6.26 3.93
C VAL A 154 -5.78 6.43 2.42
N LEU A 155 -6.95 6.89 1.96
CA LEU A 155 -7.13 7.41 0.60
C LEU A 155 -7.11 8.94 0.65
N ALA A 156 -6.41 9.54 -0.29
CA ALA A 156 -6.34 10.99 -0.48
C ALA A 156 -6.89 11.34 -1.86
N VAL A 157 -7.65 12.42 -1.93
CA VAL A 157 -8.20 12.95 -3.17
C VAL A 157 -7.44 14.22 -3.53
N GLU A 158 -6.71 14.16 -4.64
CA GLU A 158 -5.97 15.27 -5.22
C GLU A 158 -6.85 16.01 -6.24
N MET A 159 -6.72 17.33 -6.29
CA MET A 159 -7.44 18.22 -7.21
C MET A 159 -6.59 19.45 -7.54
N ARG A 160 -7.01 20.23 -8.53
CA ARG A 160 -6.44 21.57 -8.78
C ARG A 160 -6.72 22.51 -7.61
N SER A 161 -5.75 23.33 -7.22
CA SER A 161 -5.87 24.22 -6.06
C SER A 161 -6.84 25.38 -6.25
N ASP A 162 -7.13 25.76 -7.49
CA ASP A 162 -8.03 26.86 -7.87
C ASP A 162 -9.47 26.41 -8.15
N ASP A 163 -9.75 25.10 -8.16
CA ASP A 163 -11.08 24.54 -8.46
C ASP A 163 -12.00 24.58 -7.23
N THR A 164 -12.56 25.76 -6.97
CA THR A 164 -13.47 25.99 -5.83
C THR A 164 -14.70 25.09 -5.85
N ALA A 165 -15.25 24.78 -7.03
CA ALA A 165 -16.43 23.92 -7.15
C ALA A 165 -16.11 22.47 -6.72
N MET A 166 -14.95 21.94 -7.14
CA MET A 166 -14.51 20.63 -6.70
C MET A 166 -14.19 20.61 -5.20
N SER A 167 -13.58 21.67 -4.68
CA SER A 167 -13.33 21.83 -3.24
C SER A 167 -14.62 21.71 -2.42
N ASP A 168 -15.69 22.38 -2.86
CA ASP A 168 -17.00 22.34 -2.20
C ASP A 168 -17.64 20.95 -2.23
N ILE A 169 -17.50 20.21 -3.34
CA ILE A 169 -17.95 18.82 -3.44
C ILE A 169 -17.16 17.93 -2.47
N LEU A 170 -15.83 18.03 -2.50
CA LEU A 170 -14.93 17.20 -1.69
C LEU A 170 -15.05 17.50 -0.20
N SER A 171 -15.45 18.72 0.19
CA SER A 171 -15.69 19.09 1.58
C SER A 171 -16.69 18.17 2.30
N ARG A 172 -17.61 17.54 1.54
CA ARG A 172 -18.65 16.64 2.08
C ARG A 172 -18.15 15.24 2.41
N ILE A 173 -17.04 14.82 1.80
CA ILE A 173 -16.41 13.52 2.04
C ILE A 173 -15.07 13.64 2.78
N LYS A 174 -14.54 14.86 2.86
CA LYS A 174 -13.40 15.20 3.70
C LYS A 174 -13.76 14.93 5.16
N ARG A 175 -12.82 14.31 5.88
CA ARG A 175 -12.92 14.21 7.33
C ARG A 175 -11.99 15.18 8.02
N ALA A 176 -12.47 15.72 9.14
CA ALA A 176 -11.66 16.54 10.03
C ALA A 176 -10.44 15.71 10.45
N ALA A 177 -9.26 16.28 10.22
CA ALA A 177 -7.98 15.62 10.36
C ALA A 177 -7.76 15.07 11.77
N ASP A 178 -8.09 13.81 11.99
CA ASP A 178 -7.28 12.95 12.86
C ASP A 178 -6.20 12.30 11.98
N LEU A 179 -5.31 13.15 11.46
CA LEU A 179 -4.02 12.73 10.92
C LEU A 179 -3.09 12.22 12.04
N ARG A 180 -3.55 12.26 13.29
CA ARG A 180 -2.87 11.66 14.44
C ARG A 180 -2.91 10.15 14.29
N CYS A 181 -1.72 9.56 14.15
CA CYS A 181 -1.56 8.12 14.26
C CYS A 181 -1.83 7.70 15.72
N HIS A 182 -3.08 7.43 16.07
CA HIS A 182 -3.42 6.79 17.34
C HIS A 182 -3.11 5.29 17.22
N TYR A 183 -1.89 4.89 17.59
CA TYR A 183 -1.56 3.50 17.86
C TYR A 183 -1.80 3.26 19.36
N SER A 184 -2.97 2.71 19.70
CA SER A 184 -3.26 2.19 21.06
C SER A 184 -2.78 0.76 21.19
#